data_AF-I0FEL6-F1
#
_entry.id   AF-I0FEL6-F1
#
_cell.length_a   1.000
_cell.length_b   1.000
_cell.length_c   1.000
_cell.angle_alpha   90.00
_cell.angle_beta   90.00
_cell.angle_gamma   90.00
#
_symmetry.space_group_name_H-M   'P 1'
#
loop_
_entity.id
_entity.type
_entity.pdbx_description
1 polymer ?
#
loop_
_entity_poly.entity_id
_entity_poly.type
_entity_poly.pdbx_seq_one_letter_code
_entity_poly.pdbx_strand_id
1 'polypeptide(L)'
;MQAMIRDNGDAAKFGIALRSMAKGGKFSGPNDNANADAKKAVEGVAVGAVIKALDTLTIAIRNTIDAGLKEVMKININDASVASEKSGSSVQNQ
;
A
#
# COMPACT_ATOMS: atom_id res chain seq x y z
N MET A 1 11.62 5.20 -11.69
CA MET A 1 11.12 5.18 -10.30
C MET A 1 10.19 6.38 -10.17
N GLN A 2 8.91 6.20 -10.48
CA GLN A 2 7.92 7.29 -10.45
C GLN A 2 7.91 7.86 -9.03
N ALA A 3 8.34 9.10 -8.88
CA ALA A 3 8.09 9.86 -7.67
C ALA A 3 6.58 9.84 -7.47
N MET A 4 6.14 9.14 -6.42
CA MET A 4 4.80 9.26 -5.91
C MET A 4 4.54 10.76 -5.78
N ILE A 5 3.63 11.27 -6.62
CA ILE A 5 3.35 12.68 -6.77
C ILE A 5 2.92 13.18 -5.39
N ARG A 6 3.88 13.77 -4.67
CA ARG A 6 3.67 14.43 -3.39
C ARG A 6 3.26 15.85 -3.73
N ASP A 7 1.97 16.05 -3.93
CA ASP A 7 1.42 17.40 -3.92
C ASP A 7 1.32 17.85 -2.46
N ASN A 8 1.65 19.10 -2.16
CA ASN A 8 1.58 19.65 -0.79
C ASN A 8 0.17 19.50 -0.15
N GLY A 9 -0.87 19.29 -0.96
CA GLY A 9 -2.23 19.06 -0.51
C GLY A 9 -2.58 17.63 -0.09
N ASP A 10 -1.70 16.63 -0.25
CA ASP A 10 -2.07 15.23 0.01
C ASP A 10 -2.09 14.86 1.51
N ALA A 11 -1.30 15.52 2.36
CA ALA A 11 -1.34 15.30 3.81
C ALA A 11 -2.71 15.66 4.43
N ALA A 12 -3.33 16.76 3.97
CA ALA A 12 -4.67 17.14 4.40
C ALA A 12 -5.74 16.13 3.95
N LYS A 13 -5.55 15.51 2.77
CA LYS A 13 -6.46 14.49 2.24
C LYS A 13 -6.42 13.21 3.06
N PHE A 14 -5.28 12.81 3.61
CA PHE A 14 -5.24 11.64 4.50
C PHE A 14 -6.11 11.81 5.75
N GLY A 15 -6.09 12.99 6.38
CA GLY A 15 -6.96 13.27 7.52
C GLY A 15 -8.45 13.23 7.16
N ILE A 16 -8.80 13.78 5.99
CA ILE A 16 -10.16 13.73 5.43
C ILE A 16 -10.55 12.28 5.15
N ALA A 17 -9.68 11.50 4.50
CA ALA A 17 -9.92 10.10 4.19
C ALA A 17 -10.16 9.27 5.46
N LEU A 18 -9.33 9.45 6.49
CA LEU A 18 -9.50 8.80 7.79
C LEU A 18 -10.87 9.15 8.41
N ARG A 19 -11.25 10.43 8.39
CA ARG A 19 -12.54 10.86 8.92
C ARG A 19 -13.71 10.27 8.13
N SER A 20 -13.60 10.22 6.80
CA SER A 20 -14.63 9.66 5.91
C SER A 20 -14.83 8.15 6.11
N MET A 21 -13.74 7.40 6.30
CA MET A 21 -13.78 5.94 6.46
C MET A 21 -14.09 5.51 7.89
N ALA A 22 -13.88 6.38 8.88
CA ALA A 22 -14.22 6.09 10.27
C ALA A 22 -15.74 5.89 10.44
N LYS A 23 -16.11 4.95 11.30
CA LYS A 23 -17.52 4.74 11.67
C LYS A 23 -18.08 6.02 12.31
N GLY A 24 -19.18 6.55 11.76
CA GLY A 24 -19.72 7.85 12.19
C GLY A 24 -18.93 9.06 11.68
N GLY A 25 -18.08 8.87 10.67
CA GLY A 25 -17.43 9.91 9.90
C GLY A 25 -18.41 10.94 9.36
N LYS A 26 -18.25 12.21 9.76
CA LYS A 26 -19.09 13.33 9.32
C LYS A 26 -18.24 14.59 9.24
N PHE A 27 -18.55 15.43 8.27
CA PHE A 27 -17.97 16.77 8.14
C PHE A 27 -19.01 17.80 8.60
N SER A 28 -18.56 18.80 9.34
CA SER A 28 -19.42 19.93 9.73
C SER A 28 -19.78 20.76 8.50
N GLY A 29 -21.01 21.26 8.44
CA GLY A 29 -21.50 22.12 7.37
C GLY A 29 -22.53 23.11 7.89
N PRO A 30 -22.93 24.10 7.06
CA PRO A 30 -23.96 25.06 7.41
C PRO A 30 -25.29 24.37 7.77
N ASN A 31 -26.01 24.96 8.72
CA ASN A 31 -27.23 24.38 9.32
C ASN A 31 -28.43 24.37 8.35
N ASP A 32 -28.37 25.16 7.29
CA ASP A 32 -29.43 25.20 6.29
C ASP A 32 -29.20 24.11 5.23
N ASN A 33 -30.19 23.23 5.10
CA ASN A 33 -30.32 22.26 4.01
C ASN A 33 -30.27 22.88 2.59
N ALA A 34 -30.26 24.22 2.49
CA ALA A 34 -30.22 24.98 1.25
C ALA A 34 -28.84 24.99 0.58
N ASN A 35 -27.74 24.69 1.30
CA ASN A 35 -26.40 24.76 0.71
C ASN A 35 -25.96 23.40 0.12
N ALA A 36 -26.77 22.89 -0.81
CA ALA A 36 -26.50 21.63 -1.53
C ALA A 36 -25.11 21.62 -2.19
N ASP A 37 -24.61 22.79 -2.57
CA ASP A 37 -23.27 22.99 -3.15
C ASP A 37 -22.16 22.72 -2.13
N ALA A 38 -22.30 23.21 -0.90
CA ALA A 38 -21.34 22.93 0.17
C ALA A 38 -21.29 21.42 0.48
N LYS A 39 -22.44 20.74 0.49
CA LYS A 39 -22.50 19.28 0.67
C LYS A 39 -21.79 18.54 -0.48
N LYS A 40 -22.09 18.89 -1.73
CA LYS A 40 -21.44 18.28 -2.91
C LYS A 40 -19.93 18.52 -2.94
N ALA A 41 -19.48 19.72 -2.55
CA ALA A 41 -18.05 20.03 -2.47
C ALA A 41 -17.34 19.16 -1.44
N VAL A 42 -17.91 19.02 -0.23
CA VAL A 42 -17.35 18.17 0.83
C VAL A 42 -17.35 16.70 0.40
N GLU A 43 -18.43 16.20 -0.22
CA GLU A 43 -18.49 14.84 -0.73
C GLU A 43 -17.45 14.57 -1.83
N GLY A 44 -17.27 15.51 -2.76
CA GLY A 44 -16.26 15.40 -3.82
C GLY A 44 -14.84 15.35 -3.25
N VAL A 45 -14.52 16.21 -2.29
CA VAL A 45 -13.22 16.21 -1.61
C VAL A 45 -13.03 14.94 -0.79
N ALA A 46 -14.05 14.48 -0.07
CA ALA A 46 -13.99 13.26 0.72
C ALA A 46 -13.75 12.02 -0.14
N VAL A 47 -14.47 11.88 -1.26
CA VAL A 47 -14.29 10.77 -2.20
C VAL A 47 -12.90 10.83 -2.85
N GLY A 48 -12.48 12.00 -3.34
CA GLY A 48 -11.16 12.16 -3.95
C GLY A 48 -10.01 11.89 -2.97
N ALA A 49 -10.18 12.25 -1.70
CA ALA A 49 -9.23 11.95 -0.64
C ALA A 49 -9.11 10.44 -0.35
N VAL A 50 -10.23 9.72 -0.27
CA VAL A 50 -10.23 8.26 -0.06
C VAL A 50 -9.58 7.54 -1.24
N ILE A 51 -9.92 7.91 -2.47
CA ILE A 51 -9.32 7.32 -3.69
C ILE A 51 -7.80 7.51 -3.67
N LYS A 52 -7.31 8.74 -3.46
CA LYS A 52 -5.87 9.02 -3.40
C LYS A 52 -5.16 8.26 -2.29
N ALA A 53 -5.79 8.10 -1.12
CA ALA A 53 -5.22 7.34 -0.01
C ALA A 53 -5.08 5.85 -0.36
N LEU A 54 -6.10 5.27 -1.00
CA LEU A 54 -6.07 3.87 -1.47
C LEU A 54 -5.05 3.65 -2.59
N ASP A 55 -4.96 4.57 -3.55
CA ASP A 55 -3.97 4.49 -4.64
C ASP A 55 -2.54 4.53 -4.10
N THR A 56 -2.30 5.43 -3.15
CA THR A 56 -1.04 5.54 -2.42
C THR A 56 -0.68 4.23 -1.72
N LEU A 57 -1.62 3.68 -0.94
CA LEU A 57 -1.42 2.42 -0.23
C LEU A 57 -1.10 1.28 -1.20
N THR A 58 -1.82 1.23 -2.33
CA THR A 58 -1.61 0.22 -3.38
C THR A 58 -0.22 0.32 -4.00
N ILE A 59 0.28 1.53 -4.25
CA ILE A 59 1.66 1.75 -4.73
C ILE A 59 2.68 1.33 -3.67
N ALA A 60 2.46 1.70 -2.41
CA ALA A 60 3.37 1.38 -1.31
C ALA A 60 3.51 -0.15 -1.11
N ILE A 61 2.38 -0.88 -1.16
CA ILE A 61 2.37 -2.34 -1.07
C ILE A 61 3.14 -2.94 -2.25
N ARG A 62 2.89 -2.49 -3.48
CA ARG A 62 3.61 -2.99 -4.68
C ARG A 62 5.11 -2.76 -4.58
N ASN A 63 5.53 -1.55 -4.20
CA ASN A 63 6.95 -1.25 -4.04
C ASN A 63 7.62 -2.10 -2.96
N THR A 64 6.89 -2.42 -1.87
CA THR A 64 7.40 -3.29 -0.79
C THR A 64 7.53 -4.73 -1.27
N ILE A 65 6.54 -5.24 -2.01
CA ILE A 65 6.58 -6.58 -2.61
C ILE A 65 7.71 -6.67 -3.64
N ASP A 66 7.83 -5.70 -4.54
CA ASP A 66 8.88 -5.65 -5.56
C ASP A 66 10.27 -5.61 -4.92
N ALA A 67 10.44 -4.87 -3.82
CA ALA A 67 11.69 -4.84 -3.07
C ALA A 67 11.98 -6.21 -2.42
N GLY A 68 11.01 -6.80 -1.73
CA GLY A 68 11.17 -8.13 -1.12
C GLY A 68 11.47 -9.23 -2.15
N LEU A 69 10.79 -9.21 -3.30
CA LEU A 69 11.00 -10.16 -4.38
C LEU A 69 12.39 -10.02 -5.00
N LYS A 70 12.88 -8.79 -5.17
CA LYS A 70 14.26 -8.55 -5.65
C LYS A 70 15.31 -9.09 -4.69
N GLU A 71 15.10 -8.97 -3.37
CA GLU A 71 16.02 -9.54 -2.38
C GLU A 71 16.01 -11.08 -2.41
N VAL A 72 14.85 -11.72 -2.60
CA VAL A 72 14.77 -13.18 -2.79
C VAL A 72 15.48 -13.63 -4.08
N MET A 73 15.34 -12.88 -5.17
CA MET A 73 16.00 -13.18 -6.45
C MET A 73 17.51 -12.94 -6.45
N LYS A 74 18.05 -12.20 -5.47
CA LYS A 74 19.50 -12.02 -5.25
C LYS A 74 20.14 -13.19 -4.50
N ILE A 75 19.36 -14.13 -3.96
CA ILE A 75 19.90 -15.39 -3.41
C ILE A 75 20.53 -16.14 -4.58
N ASN A 76 21.86 -16.09 -4.63
CA ASN A 76 22.69 -16.62 -5.69
C ASN A 76 22.33 -18.06 -6.05
N ILE A 77 22.13 -18.30 -7.35
CA ILE A 77 22.17 -19.61 -8.02
C ILE A 77 23.52 -20.33 -7.79
N ASN A 78 24.51 -19.65 -7.19
CA ASN A 78 25.89 -20.07 -7.13
C ASN A 78 26.41 -20.45 -5.73
N ASP A 79 25.62 -20.36 -4.65
CA ASP A 79 26.10 -20.83 -3.34
C ASP A 79 24.99 -21.25 -2.37
N ALA A 80 24.63 -22.54 -2.42
CA ALA A 80 24.57 -23.45 -1.28
C ALA A 80 23.90 -24.74 -1.74
N SER A 81 24.74 -25.73 -2.06
CA SER A 81 24.53 -27.11 -1.65
C SER A 81 23.49 -27.22 -0.53
N VAL A 82 22.30 -27.71 -0.87
CA VAL A 82 21.34 -28.28 0.06
C VAL A 82 21.97 -29.55 0.67
N ALA A 83 22.89 -29.39 1.61
CA ALA A 83 23.50 -30.51 2.34
C ALA A 83 22.86 -30.63 3.72
N SER A 84 21.88 -31.54 3.84
CA SER A 84 21.65 -32.51 4.92
C SER A 84 20.27 -33.14 4.65
N GLU A 85 20.02 -34.46 4.63
CA GLU A 85 20.50 -35.51 5.52
C GLU A 85 20.54 -36.91 4.86
N LYS A 86 21.66 -37.61 5.06
CA LYS A 86 21.84 -39.05 5.35
C LYS A 86 20.90 -40.08 4.69
N SER A 87 21.40 -40.83 3.70
CA SER A 87 21.31 -42.30 3.73
C SER A 87 22.32 -43.00 2.82
N GLY A 88 23.17 -43.85 3.43
CA GLY A 88 23.73 -45.06 2.82
C GLY A 88 24.77 -44.93 1.70
N SER A 89 26.02 -44.58 2.04
CA SER A 89 27.18 -45.06 1.28
C SER A 89 27.51 -46.48 1.76
N SER A 90 27.43 -47.46 0.87
CA SER A 90 28.31 -48.64 0.92
C SER A 90 28.65 -49.11 -0.50
N VAL A 91 29.71 -48.50 -1.03
CA VAL A 91 30.84 -49.11 -1.76
C VAL A 91 30.50 -50.15 -2.85
N GLN A 92 30.73 -49.76 -4.11
CA GLN A 92 31.03 -50.70 -5.20
C GLN A 92 32.53 -50.68 -5.51
N ASN A 93 33.07 -51.90 -5.72
CA ASN A 93 34.29 -52.31 -6.43
C ASN A 93 35.65 -52.20 -5.71
N GLN A 94 36.24 -53.36 -5.41
CA GLN A 94 37.22 -54.01 -6.31
C GLN A 94 36.89 -55.50 -6.45
#